data_AF-A0AAD3H1A7-F1
#
_entry.id   AF-A0AAD3H1A7-F1
#
_cell.length_a   1.000
_cell.length_b   1.000
_cell.length_c   1.000
_cell.angle_alpha   90.00
_cell.angle_beta   90.00
_cell.angle_gamma   90.00
#
_symmetry.space_group_name_H-M   'P 1'
#
loop_
_entity.id
_entity.type
_entity.pdbx_description
1 polymer ?
#
loop_
_entity_poly.entity_id
_entity_poly.type
_entity_poly.pdbx_seq_one_letter_code
_entity_poly.pdbx_strand_id
1 'polypeptide(L)'
;METSSISTDRKSISSLQQSGLPLHDPLKQSFFPEGNIATSEMQNSCSESQVLSPTNTIETVDSLVDEEDEESGLILMQKKDIDSDVQKNPDSPVRRRAFKSAQRFRHWKEHTYAVGLAPISWKLEDQDEELDMMTVSTSFANHSYAIKLRRLLRLDRFLIIKHPSNILCKNFGRIGNMIVIHESNGWMKRNTPIATDETSGKHTTCTTEVSYEQSHRLLVLGPYWATLFGVTLPFITLTTMYAALTAIFTTAPIAFWTIILWYISTVTMYTSLFYTSIIDPGILPRYKDIPSDDWRWNDQAQSFIPPKAVYEPGLKVVIEKYHHTCIFTGTAIGKNNTFSFLCFVYSFLTTMLLDLVLVVYSNR
;
A
#
# COMPACT_ATOMS: atom_id res chain seq x y z
N MET A 1 -52.35 36.20 22.13
CA MET A 1 -51.41 35.84 21.05
C MET A 1 -50.57 37.07 20.80
N GLU A 2 -49.42 37.18 21.47
CA GLU A 2 -48.44 38.24 21.24
C GLU A 2 -47.05 37.58 21.28
N THR A 3 -46.36 37.66 20.15
CA THR A 3 -45.04 37.09 19.92
C THR A 3 -43.98 38.16 20.18
N SER A 4 -43.16 37.96 21.20
CA SER A 4 -42.01 38.81 21.52
C SER A 4 -40.80 38.44 20.66
N SER A 5 -40.40 39.36 19.80
CA SER A 5 -39.17 39.32 18.98
C SER A 5 -37.96 39.79 19.80
N ILE A 6 -36.94 38.95 19.92
CA ILE A 6 -35.64 39.30 20.52
C ILE A 6 -34.72 39.79 19.40
N SER A 7 -34.34 41.06 19.49
CA SER A 7 -33.30 41.73 18.70
C SER A 7 -31.97 41.63 19.45
N THR A 8 -30.91 41.20 18.75
CA THR A 8 -29.54 41.20 19.28
C THR A 8 -28.68 42.19 18.50
N ASP A 9 -28.40 43.31 19.16
CA ASP A 9 -27.46 44.34 18.72
C ASP A 9 -26.01 43.86 18.82
N ARG A 10 -25.27 43.99 17.71
CA ARG A 10 -23.85 43.67 17.59
C ARG A 10 -23.05 44.95 17.72
N LYS A 11 -22.55 45.26 18.92
CA LYS A 11 -21.62 46.38 19.14
C LYS A 11 -20.21 46.01 18.69
N SER A 12 -19.71 46.79 17.74
CA SER A 12 -18.32 46.90 17.32
C SER A 12 -17.47 47.56 18.41
N ILE A 13 -16.36 46.93 18.80
CA ILE A 13 -15.27 47.59 19.54
C ILE A 13 -13.99 47.41 18.73
N SER A 14 -13.57 48.52 18.13
CA SER A 14 -12.24 48.76 17.60
C SER A 14 -11.37 49.44 18.65
N SER A 15 -10.05 49.33 18.44
CA SER A 15 -8.94 50.10 19.00
C SER A 15 -8.58 49.90 20.49
N LEU A 16 -7.48 49.19 20.72
CA LEU A 16 -6.48 49.64 21.70
C LEU A 16 -5.08 49.22 21.24
N GLN A 17 -4.17 50.13 21.55
CA GLN A 17 -2.94 50.46 20.85
C GLN A 17 -1.74 49.85 21.60
N GLN A 18 -0.75 49.49 20.79
CA GLN A 18 0.62 49.10 21.10
C GLN A 18 1.21 49.55 22.45
N SER A 19 1.81 48.59 23.16
CA SER A 19 3.01 48.83 23.97
C SER A 19 3.97 47.66 23.78
N GLY A 20 5.15 47.95 23.24
CA GLY A 20 6.20 46.97 22.96
C GLY A 20 6.91 46.50 24.24
N LEU A 21 7.23 45.21 24.25
CA LEU A 21 8.19 44.56 25.14
C LEU A 21 8.83 43.42 24.34
N PRO A 22 10.15 43.25 24.39
CA PRO A 22 10.83 42.20 23.63
C PRO A 22 10.61 40.86 24.32
N LEU A 23 9.86 39.97 23.67
CA LEU A 23 9.74 38.58 24.13
C LEU A 23 11.01 37.84 23.70
N HIS A 24 11.87 37.57 24.67
CA HIS A 24 12.91 36.55 24.61
C HIS A 24 12.28 35.22 24.16
N ASP A 25 12.87 34.58 23.15
CA ASP A 25 12.66 33.17 22.82
C ASP A 25 13.47 32.30 23.80
N PRO A 26 12.84 31.42 24.61
CA PRO A 26 13.51 30.25 25.12
C PRO A 26 12.96 29.00 24.43
N LEU A 27 13.86 28.04 24.19
CA LEU A 27 13.61 26.67 23.72
C LEU A 27 13.75 26.44 22.20
N LYS A 28 14.90 26.85 21.66
CA LYS A 28 15.70 25.96 20.81
C LYS A 28 16.82 25.35 21.65
N GLN A 29 16.59 24.15 22.18
CA GLN A 29 17.63 23.20 22.64
C GLN A 29 17.08 21.81 22.32
N SER A 30 17.46 21.16 21.21
CA SER A 30 18.70 20.38 21.02
C SER A 30 18.91 19.33 22.13
N PHE A 31 18.23 18.18 22.03
CA PHE A 31 18.68 16.92 22.64
C PHE A 31 18.08 15.73 21.87
N PHE A 32 18.73 15.32 20.79
CA PHE A 32 18.81 13.91 20.43
C PHE A 32 20.29 13.54 20.56
N PRO A 33 20.68 12.70 21.53
CA PRO A 33 22.01 12.12 21.48
C PRO A 33 22.03 11.10 20.33
N GLU A 34 22.90 11.33 19.36
CA GLU A 34 23.41 10.26 18.49
C GLU A 34 24.16 9.28 19.40
N GLY A 35 23.43 8.29 19.91
CA GLY A 35 24.00 7.13 20.57
C GLY A 35 24.65 6.24 19.51
N ASN A 36 25.97 6.32 19.40
CA ASN A 36 26.80 5.26 18.84
C ASN A 36 26.59 4.00 19.69
N ILE A 37 25.66 3.15 19.28
CA ILE A 37 25.59 1.77 19.76
C ILE A 37 26.49 0.95 18.84
N ALA A 38 27.73 0.76 19.29
CA ALA A 38 28.55 -0.36 18.85
C ALA A 38 27.83 -1.65 19.29
N THR A 39 27.09 -2.26 18.37
CA THR A 39 26.62 -3.64 18.55
C THR A 39 27.81 -4.57 18.29
N SER A 40 28.30 -5.17 19.36
CA SER A 40 29.24 -6.29 19.31
C SER A 40 28.64 -7.44 18.52
N GLU A 41 29.46 -8.01 17.65
CA GLU A 41 29.23 -9.25 16.93
C GLU A 41 28.74 -10.35 17.88
N MET A 42 27.55 -10.88 17.61
CA MET A 42 27.19 -12.24 17.97
C MET A 42 27.00 -13.00 16.67
N GLN A 43 28.05 -13.74 16.32
CA GLN A 43 28.06 -14.74 15.28
C GLN A 43 26.93 -15.75 15.56
N ASN A 44 26.04 -15.94 14.59
CA ASN A 44 25.43 -17.25 14.38
C ASN A 44 25.17 -17.46 12.89
N SER A 45 25.67 -18.60 12.45
CA SER A 45 25.81 -19.04 11.07
C SER A 45 24.46 -19.31 10.41
N CYS A 46 24.27 -18.71 9.23
CA CYS A 46 23.45 -19.30 8.19
C CYS A 46 24.15 -19.08 6.85
N SER A 47 24.66 -20.20 6.35
CA SER A 47 25.19 -20.49 5.01
C SER A 47 24.92 -19.45 3.92
N GLU A 48 26.01 -18.80 3.54
CA GLU A 48 26.22 -17.95 2.38
C GLU A 48 26.30 -18.82 1.12
N SER A 49 25.30 -18.77 0.25
CA SER A 49 25.42 -19.22 -1.14
C SER A 49 25.94 -18.04 -1.97
N GLN A 50 27.22 -18.09 -2.31
CA GLN A 50 27.89 -17.15 -3.21
C GLN A 50 27.18 -17.10 -4.57
N VAL A 51 26.71 -15.92 -4.96
CA VAL A 51 26.50 -15.58 -6.37
C VAL A 51 27.38 -14.37 -6.65
N LEU A 52 28.49 -14.65 -7.35
CA LEU A 52 29.45 -13.71 -7.87
C LEU A 52 28.78 -12.79 -8.91
N SER A 53 28.94 -11.49 -8.75
CA SER A 53 28.97 -10.57 -9.89
C SER A 53 30.27 -10.76 -10.66
N PRO A 54 30.23 -10.73 -12.01
CA PRO A 54 31.40 -10.37 -12.78
C PRO A 54 31.12 -9.11 -13.61
N THR A 55 31.83 -8.04 -13.27
CA THR A 55 32.21 -7.01 -14.24
C THR A 55 33.64 -7.35 -14.65
N ASN A 56 33.83 -7.77 -15.90
CA ASN A 56 35.09 -7.58 -16.64
C ASN A 56 34.83 -7.79 -18.14
N THR A 57 34.83 -6.65 -18.82
CA THR A 57 35.35 -6.34 -20.14
C THR A 57 35.89 -7.53 -20.96
N ILE A 58 35.14 -7.88 -22.01
CA ILE A 58 35.68 -8.49 -23.23
C ILE A 58 35.26 -7.56 -24.37
N GLU A 59 36.24 -7.03 -25.08
CA GLU A 59 36.06 -6.35 -26.37
C GLU A 59 35.46 -7.37 -27.36
N THR A 60 34.24 -7.11 -27.83
CA THR A 60 33.71 -7.76 -29.03
C THR A 60 33.53 -6.73 -30.12
N VAL A 61 34.26 -7.03 -31.20
CA VAL A 61 34.31 -6.39 -32.50
C VAL A 61 32.91 -6.24 -33.12
N ASP A 62 32.76 -5.13 -33.83
CA ASP A 62 31.63 -4.75 -34.68
C ASP A 62 30.90 -5.93 -35.35
N SER A 63 29.64 -6.15 -34.96
CA SER A 63 28.60 -6.64 -35.87
C SER A 63 27.24 -6.12 -35.39
N LEU A 64 26.88 -4.94 -35.93
CA LEU A 64 25.50 -4.49 -36.01
C LEU A 64 24.75 -5.48 -36.92
N VAL A 65 23.95 -6.35 -36.32
CA VAL A 65 22.90 -7.09 -37.01
C VAL A 65 21.61 -6.84 -36.24
N ASP A 66 20.63 -6.28 -36.95
CA ASP A 66 19.32 -5.87 -36.47
C ASP A 66 18.52 -7.05 -35.90
N GLU A 67 18.39 -7.13 -34.56
CA GLU A 67 17.51 -8.11 -33.88
C GLU A 67 16.09 -7.57 -33.61
N GLU A 68 15.74 -6.34 -34.02
CA GLU A 68 14.37 -5.79 -33.84
C GLU A 68 13.33 -6.39 -34.81
N ASP A 69 13.74 -7.17 -35.82
CA ASP A 69 12.84 -7.68 -36.86
C ASP A 69 12.29 -9.10 -36.63
N GLU A 70 12.92 -9.94 -35.78
CA GLU A 70 12.45 -11.33 -35.60
C GLU A 70 11.30 -11.48 -34.56
N GLU A 71 11.27 -10.67 -33.50
CA GLU A 71 10.14 -10.69 -32.54
C GLU A 71 8.87 -10.05 -33.15
N SER A 72 9.06 -9.09 -34.05
CA SER A 72 8.00 -8.49 -34.86
C SER A 72 7.36 -9.49 -35.82
N GLY A 73 8.13 -10.43 -36.39
CA GLY A 73 7.66 -11.42 -37.36
C GLY A 73 6.75 -12.52 -36.78
N LEU A 74 7.04 -12.98 -35.56
CA LEU A 74 6.27 -14.03 -34.87
C LEU A 74 4.91 -13.50 -34.36
N ILE A 75 4.88 -12.23 -33.92
CA ILE A 75 3.63 -11.52 -33.61
C ILE A 75 2.83 -11.25 -34.90
N LEU A 76 3.48 -10.95 -36.02
CA LEU A 76 2.80 -10.63 -37.29
C LEU A 76 2.14 -11.85 -37.95
N MET A 77 2.76 -13.04 -37.87
CA MET A 77 2.15 -14.27 -38.42
C MET A 77 0.96 -14.76 -37.60
N GLN A 78 1.01 -14.67 -36.27
CA GLN A 78 -0.18 -14.95 -35.44
C GLN A 78 -1.30 -13.93 -35.69
N LYS A 79 -0.97 -12.67 -35.95
CA LYS A 79 -1.96 -11.60 -36.20
C LYS A 79 -2.83 -11.89 -37.42
N LYS A 80 -2.27 -12.48 -38.48
CA LYS A 80 -2.98 -12.69 -39.76
C LYS A 80 -4.09 -13.76 -39.68
N ASP A 81 -3.87 -14.84 -38.93
CA ASP A 81 -4.88 -15.88 -38.74
C ASP A 81 -5.88 -15.51 -37.63
N ILE A 82 -5.42 -14.84 -36.57
CA ILE A 82 -6.29 -14.33 -35.49
C ILE A 82 -7.28 -13.30 -36.03
N ASP A 83 -6.86 -12.41 -36.94
CA ASP A 83 -7.75 -11.37 -37.50
C ASP A 83 -8.93 -11.96 -38.28
N SER A 84 -8.78 -13.12 -38.91
CA SER A 84 -9.84 -13.75 -39.72
C SER A 84 -10.99 -14.35 -38.89
N ASP A 85 -10.69 -14.90 -37.71
CA ASP A 85 -11.69 -15.45 -36.78
C ASP A 85 -12.21 -14.40 -35.80
N VAL A 86 -11.39 -13.42 -35.41
CA VAL A 86 -11.80 -12.29 -34.55
C VAL A 86 -12.84 -11.38 -35.23
N GLN A 87 -12.80 -11.27 -36.57
CA GLN A 87 -13.80 -10.52 -37.32
C GLN A 87 -15.16 -11.24 -37.40
N LYS A 88 -15.20 -12.58 -37.45
CA LYS A 88 -16.45 -13.33 -37.66
C LYS A 88 -17.31 -13.48 -36.41
N ASN A 89 -16.72 -13.48 -35.21
CA ASN A 89 -17.45 -13.58 -33.96
C ASN A 89 -17.00 -12.52 -32.95
N PRO A 90 -17.74 -11.40 -32.80
CA PRO A 90 -17.40 -10.35 -31.85
C PRO A 90 -17.37 -10.82 -30.39
N ASP A 91 -17.98 -11.98 -30.09
CA ASP A 91 -18.01 -12.58 -28.76
C ASP A 91 -16.97 -13.68 -28.53
N SER A 92 -16.01 -13.85 -29.45
CA SER A 92 -14.91 -14.79 -29.29
C SER A 92 -14.15 -14.55 -27.96
N PRO A 93 -13.90 -15.59 -27.14
CA PRO A 93 -13.08 -15.50 -25.93
C PRO A 93 -11.70 -14.88 -26.17
N VAL A 94 -11.09 -15.17 -27.33
CA VAL A 94 -9.78 -14.62 -27.73
C VAL A 94 -9.84 -13.11 -27.88
N ARG A 95 -10.87 -12.61 -28.60
CA ARG A 95 -11.09 -11.17 -28.77
C ARG A 95 -11.35 -10.48 -27.42
N ARG A 96 -12.12 -11.10 -26.53
CA ARG A 96 -12.38 -10.59 -25.18
C ARG A 96 -11.10 -10.50 -24.34
N ARG A 97 -10.23 -11.51 -24.38
CA ARG A 97 -8.90 -11.47 -23.73
C ARG A 97 -8.04 -10.37 -24.30
N ALA A 98 -7.91 -10.28 -25.62
CA ALA A 98 -7.10 -9.25 -26.28
C ALA A 98 -7.58 -7.84 -25.92
N PHE A 99 -8.88 -7.60 -25.95
CA PHE A 99 -9.48 -6.32 -25.58
C PHE A 99 -9.19 -5.97 -24.10
N LYS A 100 -9.36 -6.94 -23.18
CA LYS A 100 -9.04 -6.73 -21.76
C LYS A 100 -7.55 -6.47 -21.53
N SER A 101 -6.66 -7.20 -22.21
CA SER A 101 -5.21 -6.96 -22.14
C SER A 101 -4.85 -5.56 -22.64
N ALA A 102 -5.45 -5.10 -23.75
CA ALA A 102 -5.27 -3.74 -24.24
C ALA A 102 -5.77 -2.69 -23.24
N GLN A 103 -6.93 -2.93 -22.60
CA GLN A 103 -7.42 -2.06 -21.54
C GLN A 103 -6.46 -2.02 -20.34
N ARG A 104 -5.97 -3.19 -19.88
CA ARG A 104 -5.00 -3.27 -18.77
C ARG A 104 -3.72 -2.51 -19.09
N PHE A 105 -3.21 -2.67 -20.30
CA PHE A 105 -2.04 -1.95 -20.78
C PHE A 105 -2.26 -0.44 -20.81
N ARG A 106 -3.41 0.00 -21.34
CA ARG A 106 -3.79 1.42 -21.35
C ARG A 106 -3.89 1.97 -19.93
N HIS A 107 -4.60 1.28 -19.05
CA HIS A 107 -4.73 1.68 -17.65
C HIS A 107 -3.38 1.76 -16.96
N TRP A 108 -2.52 0.75 -17.13
CA TRP A 108 -1.16 0.73 -16.60
C TRP A 108 -0.35 1.95 -17.07
N LYS A 109 -0.38 2.26 -18.37
CA LYS A 109 0.34 3.39 -18.96
C LYS A 109 -0.20 4.76 -18.53
N GLU A 110 -1.52 4.86 -18.35
CA GLU A 110 -2.21 6.12 -18.02
C GLU A 110 -2.41 6.32 -16.50
N HIS A 111 -2.01 5.36 -15.66
CA HIS A 111 -2.25 5.43 -14.21
C HIS A 111 -1.47 6.57 -13.54
N THR A 112 -2.11 7.26 -12.59
CA THR A 112 -1.51 8.37 -11.82
C THR A 112 -0.39 7.91 -10.90
N TYR A 113 -0.50 6.71 -10.34
CA TYR A 113 0.52 6.09 -9.49
C TYR A 113 1.47 5.19 -10.28
N ALA A 114 2.69 5.03 -9.76
CA ALA A 114 3.71 4.12 -10.28
C ALA A 114 3.31 2.67 -9.97
N VAL A 115 2.43 2.12 -10.82
CA VAL A 115 1.88 0.77 -10.71
C VAL A 115 2.38 -0.11 -11.84
N GLY A 116 2.42 -1.42 -11.59
CA GLY A 116 2.70 -2.45 -12.57
C GLY A 116 1.46 -2.89 -13.35
N LEU A 117 1.66 -3.83 -14.28
CA LEU A 117 0.57 -4.39 -15.08
C LEU A 117 -0.34 -5.28 -14.19
N ALA A 118 -1.37 -4.67 -13.64
CA ALA A 118 -2.39 -5.29 -12.80
C ALA A 118 -3.77 -5.31 -13.50
N PRO A 119 -4.66 -6.24 -13.13
CA PRO A 119 -6.07 -6.13 -13.50
C PRO A 119 -6.64 -4.78 -13.03
N ILE A 120 -7.40 -4.10 -13.90
CA ILE A 120 -7.92 -2.75 -13.64
C ILE A 120 -8.87 -2.74 -12.43
N SER A 121 -9.68 -3.79 -12.30
CA SER A 121 -10.63 -3.93 -11.21
C SER A 121 -10.73 -5.38 -10.79
N TRP A 122 -11.11 -5.60 -9.54
CA TRP A 122 -11.42 -6.92 -8.99
C TRP A 122 -12.53 -7.64 -9.78
N LYS A 123 -13.47 -6.88 -10.36
CA LYS A 123 -14.54 -7.43 -11.22
C LYS A 123 -14.03 -8.02 -12.53
N LEU A 124 -12.94 -7.48 -13.08
CA LEU A 124 -12.37 -7.97 -14.36
C LEU A 124 -11.55 -9.25 -14.16
N GLU A 125 -10.91 -9.40 -13.01
CA GLU A 125 -10.17 -10.60 -12.60
C GLU A 125 -11.10 -11.81 -12.53
N ASP A 126 -12.27 -11.68 -11.87
CA ASP A 126 -13.31 -12.71 -11.83
C ASP A 126 -13.75 -13.19 -13.21
N GLN A 127 -13.90 -12.25 -14.15
CA GLN A 127 -14.34 -12.58 -15.51
C GLN A 127 -13.24 -13.28 -16.31
N ASP A 128 -11.96 -13.04 -15.99
CA ASP A 128 -10.84 -13.71 -16.65
C ASP A 128 -10.66 -15.13 -16.13
N GLU A 129 -10.79 -15.33 -14.82
CA GLU A 129 -10.84 -16.67 -14.22
C GLU A 129 -12.02 -17.48 -14.75
N GLU A 130 -13.21 -16.87 -14.90
CA GLU A 130 -14.37 -17.53 -15.48
C GLU A 130 -14.12 -17.92 -16.95
N LEU A 131 -13.48 -17.04 -17.73
CA LEU A 131 -13.14 -17.31 -19.13
C LEU A 131 -12.09 -18.42 -19.27
N ASP A 132 -11.10 -18.44 -18.38
CA ASP A 132 -10.05 -19.46 -18.33
C ASP A 132 -10.64 -20.82 -17.96
N MET A 133 -11.51 -20.88 -16.96
CA MET A 133 -12.24 -22.10 -16.62
C MET A 133 -13.12 -22.61 -17.78
N MET A 134 -13.78 -21.72 -18.52
CA MET A 134 -14.57 -22.10 -19.70
C MET A 134 -13.69 -22.67 -20.82
N THR A 135 -12.52 -22.06 -21.05
CA THR A 135 -11.56 -22.48 -22.10
C THR A 135 -10.98 -23.85 -21.79
N VAL A 136 -10.56 -24.08 -20.54
CA VAL A 136 -10.06 -25.39 -20.09
C VAL A 136 -11.15 -26.46 -20.22
N SER A 137 -12.40 -26.12 -19.88
CA SER A 137 -13.54 -27.05 -19.98
C SER A 137 -13.85 -27.47 -21.42
N THR A 138 -13.58 -26.62 -22.42
CA THR A 138 -13.81 -26.94 -23.83
C THR A 138 -12.72 -27.81 -24.45
N SER A 139 -11.51 -27.81 -23.87
CA SER A 139 -10.37 -28.60 -24.39
C SER A 139 -10.47 -30.10 -24.05
N PHE A 140 -11.24 -30.48 -23.03
CA PHE A 140 -11.43 -31.89 -22.66
C PHE A 140 -12.68 -32.45 -23.35
N ALA A 141 -12.48 -33.04 -24.53
CA ALA A 141 -13.53 -33.57 -25.40
C ALA A 141 -14.34 -34.77 -24.84
N ASN A 142 -14.04 -35.27 -23.64
CA ASN A 142 -14.85 -36.30 -22.99
C ASN A 142 -16.01 -35.67 -22.18
N HIS A 143 -17.10 -35.39 -22.91
CA HIS A 143 -18.32 -34.73 -22.45
C HIS A 143 -18.89 -35.26 -21.11
N SER A 144 -18.67 -36.54 -20.78
CA SER A 144 -19.20 -37.18 -19.57
C SER A 144 -18.47 -36.75 -18.28
N TYR A 145 -17.14 -36.63 -18.31
CA TYR A 145 -16.35 -36.23 -17.15
C TYR A 145 -16.47 -34.74 -16.84
N ALA A 146 -16.58 -33.91 -17.87
CA ALA A 146 -16.77 -32.47 -17.72
C ALA A 146 -18.06 -32.11 -16.97
N ILE A 147 -19.15 -32.87 -17.17
CA ILE A 147 -20.42 -32.65 -16.46
C ILE A 147 -20.28 -32.98 -14.96
N LYS A 148 -19.60 -34.08 -14.63
CA LYS A 148 -19.41 -34.52 -13.23
C LYS A 148 -18.48 -33.55 -12.48
N LEU A 149 -17.41 -33.10 -13.13
CA LEU A 149 -16.49 -32.09 -12.59
C LEU A 149 -17.18 -30.73 -12.39
N ARG A 150 -18.05 -30.30 -13.32
CA ARG A 150 -18.87 -29.08 -13.16
C ARG A 150 -19.81 -29.14 -11.95
N ARG A 151 -20.34 -30.31 -11.58
CA ARG A 151 -21.18 -30.45 -10.38
C ARG A 151 -20.36 -30.39 -9.09
N LEU A 152 -19.17 -30.99 -9.06
CA LEU A 152 -18.27 -30.93 -7.90
C LEU A 152 -17.72 -29.51 -7.70
N LEU A 153 -17.24 -28.86 -8.76
CA LEU A 153 -16.79 -27.47 -8.72
C LEU A 153 -17.91 -26.47 -8.36
N ARG A 154 -19.19 -26.83 -8.59
CA ARG A 154 -20.34 -26.03 -8.12
C ARG A 154 -20.57 -26.15 -6.61
N LEU A 155 -20.23 -27.26 -5.98
CA LEU A 155 -20.37 -27.45 -4.54
C LEU A 155 -19.21 -26.80 -3.78
N ASP A 156 -17.98 -26.86 -4.31
CA ASP A 156 -16.86 -26.07 -3.79
C ASP A 156 -17.14 -24.57 -3.89
N ARG A 157 -17.88 -24.13 -4.91
CA ARG A 157 -18.39 -22.75 -5.04
C ARG A 157 -19.33 -22.28 -3.92
N PHE A 158 -19.90 -23.20 -3.13
CA PHE A 158 -20.80 -22.87 -2.01
C PHE A 158 -20.09 -22.92 -0.65
N LEU A 159 -19.07 -23.78 -0.49
CA LEU A 159 -18.31 -23.90 0.76
C LEU A 159 -17.13 -22.91 0.82
N ILE A 160 -16.54 -22.58 -0.33
CA ILE A 160 -15.65 -21.43 -0.46
C ILE A 160 -16.59 -20.25 -0.69
N ILE A 161 -16.98 -19.56 0.39
CA ILE A 161 -17.64 -18.26 0.34
C ILE A 161 -16.93 -17.47 -0.75
N LYS A 162 -17.62 -17.23 -1.88
CA LYS A 162 -17.07 -16.50 -3.03
C LYS A 162 -16.23 -15.37 -2.47
N HIS A 163 -14.92 -15.45 -2.72
CA HIS A 163 -13.89 -14.51 -2.32
C HIS A 163 -14.52 -13.23 -1.74
N PRO A 164 -14.58 -13.04 -0.41
CA PRO A 164 -15.27 -11.89 0.19
C PRO A 164 -14.75 -10.55 -0.35
N SER A 165 -13.56 -10.55 -0.95
CA SER A 165 -13.04 -9.46 -1.80
C SER A 165 -14.03 -9.02 -2.87
N ASN A 166 -14.80 -9.91 -3.49
CA ASN A 166 -15.66 -9.55 -4.63
C ASN A 166 -16.93 -8.83 -4.21
N ILE A 167 -17.37 -8.99 -2.95
CA ILE A 167 -18.51 -8.23 -2.43
C ILE A 167 -18.01 -6.87 -1.95
N LEU A 168 -16.91 -6.86 -1.19
CA LEU A 168 -16.38 -5.64 -0.59
C LEU A 168 -15.73 -4.73 -1.64
N CYS A 169 -14.92 -5.28 -2.56
CA CYS A 169 -14.06 -4.51 -3.46
C CYS A 169 -14.73 -4.01 -4.74
N LYS A 170 -16.01 -4.31 -4.98
CA LYS A 170 -16.71 -3.86 -6.20
C LYS A 170 -16.84 -2.33 -6.29
N ASN A 171 -16.91 -1.67 -5.15
CA ASN A 171 -17.12 -0.22 -5.06
C ASN A 171 -15.83 0.55 -4.76
N PHE A 172 -14.72 -0.14 -4.55
CA PHE A 172 -13.45 0.47 -4.17
C PHE A 172 -12.52 0.60 -5.37
N GLY A 173 -11.71 1.66 -5.36
CA GLY A 173 -10.63 1.83 -6.33
C GLY A 173 -9.55 0.76 -6.14
N ARG A 174 -8.65 0.65 -7.11
CA ARG A 174 -7.53 -0.30 -7.08
C ARG A 174 -6.25 0.38 -7.52
N ILE A 175 -5.18 0.20 -6.76
CA ILE A 175 -3.82 0.65 -7.11
C ILE A 175 -2.92 -0.58 -7.03
N GLY A 176 -2.46 -1.09 -8.18
CA GLY A 176 -1.81 -2.39 -8.26
C GLY A 176 -2.73 -3.50 -7.76
N ASN A 177 -2.33 -4.23 -6.71
CA ASN A 177 -3.13 -5.22 -6.01
C ASN A 177 -3.71 -4.71 -4.67
N MET A 178 -3.63 -3.41 -4.41
CA MET A 178 -4.17 -2.78 -3.20
C MET A 178 -5.56 -2.19 -3.47
N ILE A 179 -6.40 -2.17 -2.43
CA ILE A 179 -7.76 -1.62 -2.45
C ILE A 179 -7.72 -0.19 -1.94
N VAL A 180 -8.26 0.76 -2.70
CA VAL A 180 -8.38 2.16 -2.27
C VAL A 180 -9.70 2.34 -1.54
N ILE A 181 -9.63 2.52 -0.23
CA ILE A 181 -10.80 2.75 0.63
C ILE A 181 -11.26 4.21 0.48
N HIS A 182 -10.30 5.14 0.54
CA HIS A 182 -10.57 6.56 0.49
C HIS A 182 -9.39 7.31 -0.12
N GLU A 183 -9.69 8.24 -1.01
CA GLU A 183 -8.71 9.14 -1.60
C GLU A 183 -9.19 10.57 -1.36
N SER A 184 -8.39 11.36 -0.64
CA SER A 184 -8.65 12.76 -0.39
C SER A 184 -7.64 13.61 -1.16
N ASN A 185 -8.15 14.40 -2.10
CA ASN A 185 -7.36 15.37 -2.87
C ASN A 185 -7.18 16.66 -2.06
N GLY A 186 -6.01 16.82 -1.44
CA GLY A 186 -5.59 18.07 -0.81
C GLY A 186 -4.58 18.82 -1.66
N TRP A 187 -4.73 20.12 -1.81
CA TRP A 187 -3.68 20.97 -2.39
C TRP A 187 -2.77 21.47 -1.25
N MET A 188 -1.48 21.12 -1.29
CA MET A 188 -0.49 21.63 -0.34
C MET A 188 0.38 22.67 -1.03
N LYS A 189 0.55 23.83 -0.39
CA LYS A 189 1.42 24.89 -0.89
C LYS A 189 2.87 24.48 -0.66
N ARG A 190 3.61 24.14 -1.73
CA ARG A 190 5.05 23.90 -1.66
C ARG A 190 5.77 25.18 -2.03
N ASN A 191 6.61 25.68 -1.12
CA ASN A 191 7.51 26.79 -1.41
C ASN A 191 8.77 26.20 -2.05
N THR A 192 8.86 26.25 -3.37
CA THR A 192 10.08 25.87 -4.09
C THR A 192 11.05 27.05 -4.03
N PRO A 193 12.25 26.91 -3.44
CA PRO A 193 13.28 27.93 -3.54
C PRO A 193 13.71 28.00 -5.01
N ILE A 194 13.48 29.14 -5.65
CA ILE A 194 13.99 29.38 -6.99
C ILE A 194 15.50 29.52 -6.86
N ALA A 195 16.24 28.68 -7.59
CA ALA A 195 17.69 28.84 -7.71
C ALA A 195 17.97 30.22 -8.30
N THR A 196 18.53 31.12 -7.49
CA THR A 196 18.95 32.43 -7.95
C THR A 196 20.21 32.25 -8.79
N ASP A 197 20.14 32.65 -10.05
CA ASP A 197 21.29 32.67 -10.95
C ASP A 197 22.35 33.64 -10.41
N GLU A 198 23.45 33.10 -9.89
CA GLU A 198 24.51 33.86 -9.21
C GLU A 198 25.30 34.78 -10.18
N THR A 199 25.08 34.69 -11.48
CA THR A 199 25.87 35.41 -12.49
C THR A 199 25.52 36.90 -12.63
N SER A 200 24.38 37.35 -12.10
CA SER A 200 23.99 38.76 -12.14
C SER A 200 24.03 39.35 -10.73
N GLY A 201 25.05 40.16 -10.41
CA GLY A 201 25.22 40.84 -9.12
C GLY A 201 24.14 41.88 -8.76
N LYS A 202 22.88 41.62 -9.12
CA LYS A 202 21.73 42.48 -8.93
C LYS A 202 20.81 41.83 -7.90
N HIS A 203 20.70 42.47 -6.74
CA HIS A 203 19.72 42.13 -5.70
C HIS A 203 18.33 42.07 -6.31
N THR A 204 17.87 40.87 -6.66
CA THR A 204 16.56 40.64 -7.26
C THR A 204 15.66 40.04 -6.18
N THR A 205 14.54 40.71 -5.97
CA THR A 205 13.50 40.34 -5.01
C THR A 205 13.07 38.89 -5.26
N CYS A 206 13.22 38.04 -4.25
CA CYS A 206 12.90 36.62 -4.32
C CYS A 206 11.39 36.41 -4.56
N THR A 207 10.98 36.26 -5.81
CA THR A 207 9.62 35.85 -6.15
C THR A 207 9.49 34.36 -5.85
N THR A 208 8.79 34.02 -4.78
CA THR A 208 8.50 32.62 -4.44
C THR A 208 7.43 32.11 -5.40
N GLU A 209 7.79 31.25 -6.35
CA GLU A 209 6.80 30.57 -7.16
C GLU A 209 6.04 29.58 -6.28
N VAL A 210 4.73 29.79 -6.17
CA VAL A 210 3.86 28.95 -5.38
C VAL A 210 3.50 27.72 -6.21
N SER A 211 4.26 26.64 -6.06
CA SER A 211 3.90 25.35 -6.63
C SER A 211 2.92 24.65 -5.69
N TYR A 212 1.78 24.23 -6.21
CA TYR A 212 0.84 23.42 -5.43
C TYR A 212 1.18 21.95 -5.69
N GLU A 213 1.69 21.27 -4.66
CA GLU A 213 1.83 19.83 -4.71
C GLU A 213 0.55 19.18 -4.19
N GLN A 214 -0.01 18.27 -4.97
CA GLN A 214 -1.19 17.52 -4.57
C GLN A 214 -0.79 16.53 -3.46
N SER A 215 -1.19 16.84 -2.22
CA SER A 215 -1.05 15.92 -1.09
C SER A 215 -2.21 14.94 -1.16
N HIS A 216 -1.91 13.73 -1.62
CA HIS A 216 -2.84 12.63 -1.65
C HIS A 216 -2.84 11.93 -0.29
N ARG A 217 -3.93 12.07 0.47
CA ARG A 217 -4.16 11.19 1.63
C ARG A 217 -4.92 9.97 1.14
N LEU A 218 -4.22 8.84 1.14
CA LEU A 218 -4.72 7.58 0.66
C LEU A 218 -4.93 6.64 1.85
N LEU A 219 -6.15 6.14 1.98
CA LEU A 219 -6.43 4.97 2.80
C LEU A 219 -6.48 3.76 1.87
N VAL A 220 -5.54 2.84 2.04
CA VAL A 220 -5.37 1.68 1.19
C VAL A 220 -5.26 0.42 2.02
N LEU A 221 -5.89 -0.64 1.55
CA LEU A 221 -5.82 -1.95 2.16
C LEU A 221 -4.99 -2.86 1.26
N GLY A 222 -3.99 -3.54 1.82
CA GLY A 222 -3.15 -4.44 1.05
C GLY A 222 -3.87 -5.73 0.62
N PRO A 223 -3.24 -6.54 -0.24
CA PRO A 223 -3.86 -7.75 -0.79
C PRO A 223 -4.11 -8.83 0.27
N TYR A 224 -3.42 -8.78 1.41
CA TYR A 224 -3.53 -9.76 2.50
C TYR A 224 -4.55 -9.38 3.56
N TRP A 225 -5.49 -8.48 3.25
CA TRP A 225 -6.54 -8.05 4.18
C TRP A 225 -7.38 -9.23 4.71
N ALA A 226 -7.60 -10.26 3.91
CA ALA A 226 -8.32 -11.45 4.34
C ALA A 226 -7.59 -12.16 5.50
N THR A 227 -6.25 -12.19 5.49
CA THR A 227 -5.45 -12.73 6.60
C THR A 227 -5.55 -11.84 7.84
N LEU A 228 -5.53 -10.51 7.66
CA LEU A 228 -5.72 -9.56 8.76
C LEU A 228 -7.06 -9.80 9.49
N PHE A 229 -8.17 -9.83 8.75
CA PHE A 229 -9.51 -9.97 9.33
C PHE A 229 -9.88 -11.41 9.69
N GLY A 230 -9.37 -12.40 8.96
CA GLY A 230 -9.70 -13.81 9.14
C GLY A 230 -8.80 -14.54 10.14
N VAL A 231 -7.58 -14.05 10.38
CA VAL A 231 -6.59 -14.72 11.24
C VAL A 231 -6.09 -13.78 12.33
N THR A 232 -5.45 -12.67 11.98
CA THR A 232 -4.75 -11.81 12.95
C THR A 232 -5.72 -11.21 13.99
N LEU A 233 -6.77 -10.54 13.53
CA LEU A 233 -7.73 -9.89 14.43
C LEU A 233 -8.47 -10.90 15.32
N PRO A 234 -9.00 -12.03 14.82
CA PRO A 234 -9.59 -13.07 15.66
C PRO A 234 -8.60 -13.62 16.68
N PHE A 235 -7.35 -13.90 16.27
CA PHE A 235 -6.33 -14.41 17.18
C PHE A 235 -6.09 -13.45 18.36
N ILE A 236 -5.79 -12.18 18.06
CA ILE A 236 -5.55 -11.14 19.07
C ILE A 236 -6.79 -10.94 19.97
N THR A 237 -7.99 -10.94 19.37
CA THR A 237 -9.24 -10.75 20.12
C THR A 237 -9.52 -11.90 21.06
N LEU A 238 -9.35 -13.14 20.60
CA LEU A 238 -9.62 -14.32 21.42
C LEU A 238 -8.62 -14.45 22.57
N THR A 239 -7.34 -14.16 22.35
CA THR A 239 -6.31 -14.22 23.41
C THR A 239 -6.54 -13.14 24.47
N THR A 240 -6.71 -11.88 24.06
CA THR A 240 -6.98 -10.76 24.99
C THR A 240 -8.30 -10.95 25.73
N MET A 241 -9.35 -11.43 25.06
CA MET A 241 -10.65 -11.69 25.68
C MET A 241 -10.57 -12.83 26.69
N TYR A 242 -9.82 -13.89 26.39
CA TYR A 242 -9.60 -14.99 27.34
C TYR A 242 -8.91 -14.50 28.62
N ALA A 243 -7.85 -13.69 28.50
CA ALA A 243 -7.19 -13.08 29.64
C ALA A 243 -8.14 -12.16 30.44
N ALA A 244 -8.97 -11.37 29.76
CA ALA A 244 -9.96 -10.52 30.43
C ALA A 244 -10.98 -11.33 31.24
N LEU A 245 -11.54 -12.41 30.66
CA LEU A 245 -12.53 -13.25 31.33
C LEU A 245 -11.94 -14.02 32.52
N THR A 246 -10.75 -14.60 32.36
CA THR A 246 -10.15 -15.47 33.37
C THR A 246 -9.43 -14.70 34.48
N ALA A 247 -8.71 -13.64 34.13
CA ALA A 247 -7.97 -12.87 35.12
C ALA A 247 -8.77 -11.66 35.58
N ILE A 248 -9.18 -10.76 34.67
CA ILE A 248 -9.71 -9.45 35.04
C ILE A 248 -11.08 -9.52 35.70
N PHE A 249 -12.01 -10.32 35.16
CA PHE A 249 -13.39 -10.35 35.65
C PHE A 249 -13.66 -11.41 36.72
N THR A 250 -12.79 -12.41 36.88
CA THR A 250 -13.03 -13.54 37.79
C THR A 250 -12.25 -13.43 39.10
N THR A 251 -11.07 -12.81 39.12
CA THR A 251 -10.23 -12.80 40.32
C THR A 251 -10.53 -11.65 41.29
N ALA A 252 -10.30 -11.94 42.59
CA ALA A 252 -10.37 -11.00 43.71
C ALA A 252 -9.47 -9.76 43.48
N PRO A 253 -9.60 -8.66 44.25
CA PRO A 253 -9.44 -7.29 43.77
C PRO A 253 -8.09 -7.05 43.09
N ILE A 254 -8.06 -7.24 41.76
CA ILE A 254 -6.95 -6.80 40.92
C ILE A 254 -6.81 -5.29 41.14
N ALA A 255 -5.57 -4.84 41.32
CA ALA A 255 -5.30 -3.43 41.45
C ALA A 255 -5.89 -2.67 40.26
N PHE A 256 -6.70 -1.64 40.54
CA PHE A 256 -7.35 -0.79 39.53
C PHE A 256 -6.37 -0.31 38.42
N TRP A 257 -5.12 -0.04 38.80
CA TRP A 257 -4.04 0.34 37.88
C TRP A 257 -3.70 -0.72 36.84
N THR A 258 -3.77 -2.00 37.19
CA THR A 258 -3.53 -3.10 36.26
C THR A 258 -4.61 -3.16 35.18
N ILE A 259 -5.87 -2.92 35.55
CA ILE A 259 -7.00 -2.86 34.60
C ILE A 259 -6.80 -1.70 33.63
N ILE A 260 -6.42 -0.52 34.14
CA ILE A 260 -6.12 0.66 33.30
C ILE A 260 -4.98 0.37 32.34
N LEU A 261 -3.86 -0.17 32.85
CA LEU A 261 -2.68 -0.45 32.05
C LEU A 261 -2.99 -1.45 30.93
N TRP A 262 -3.70 -2.53 31.26
CA TRP A 262 -4.16 -3.52 30.30
C TRP A 262 -5.04 -2.87 29.22
N TYR A 263 -6.05 -2.11 29.63
CA TYR A 263 -6.97 -1.45 28.70
C TYR A 263 -6.25 -0.50 27.74
N ILE A 264 -5.34 0.35 28.24
CA ILE A 264 -4.55 1.27 27.41
C ILE A 264 -3.68 0.49 26.43
N SER A 265 -3.01 -0.58 26.88
CA SER A 265 -2.17 -1.42 26.03
C SER A 265 -2.98 -2.07 24.91
N THR A 266 -4.13 -2.66 25.24
CA THR A 266 -5.04 -3.29 24.29
C THR A 266 -5.58 -2.29 23.26
N VAL A 267 -6.06 -1.12 23.69
CA VAL A 267 -6.55 -0.08 22.79
C VAL A 267 -5.44 0.44 21.87
N THR A 268 -4.23 0.62 22.40
CA THR A 268 -3.06 1.05 21.60
C THR A 268 -2.70 0.01 20.55
N MET A 269 -2.72 -1.27 20.89
CA MET A 269 -2.47 -2.38 19.97
C MET A 269 -3.49 -2.42 18.82
N TYR A 270 -4.80 -2.35 19.10
CA TYR A 270 -5.81 -2.33 18.04
C TYR A 270 -5.72 -1.08 17.16
N THR A 271 -5.53 0.09 17.79
CA THR A 271 -5.46 1.37 17.07
C THR A 271 -4.25 1.40 16.14
N SER A 272 -3.08 0.98 16.63
CA SER A 272 -1.86 0.94 15.82
C SER A 272 -1.91 -0.12 14.71
N LEU A 273 -2.52 -1.30 14.96
CA LEU A 273 -2.77 -2.29 13.91
C LEU A 273 -3.70 -1.74 12.82
N PHE A 274 -4.80 -1.09 13.23
CA PHE A 274 -5.73 -0.48 12.29
C PHE A 274 -5.03 0.56 11.41
N TYR A 275 -4.32 1.53 12.02
CA TYR A 275 -3.55 2.53 11.28
C TYR A 275 -2.51 1.91 10.36
N THR A 276 -1.76 0.91 10.83
CA THR A 276 -0.79 0.20 9.99
C THR A 276 -1.45 -0.41 8.77
N SER A 277 -2.61 -1.04 8.95
CA SER A 277 -3.30 -1.79 7.89
C SER A 277 -3.93 -0.92 6.80
N ILE A 278 -4.33 0.31 7.12
CA ILE A 278 -5.08 1.19 6.19
C ILE A 278 -4.32 2.43 5.72
N ILE A 279 -3.26 2.86 6.42
CA ILE A 279 -2.47 4.01 5.97
C ILE A 279 -1.66 3.60 4.74
N ASP A 280 -1.64 4.47 3.73
CA ASP A 280 -0.74 4.35 2.59
C ASP A 280 0.70 4.09 3.02
N PRO A 281 1.34 2.98 2.59
CA PRO A 281 2.72 2.67 2.96
C PRO A 281 3.74 3.64 2.34
N GLY A 282 3.33 4.52 1.44
CA GLY A 282 4.19 5.44 0.69
C GLY A 282 4.22 5.07 -0.79
N ILE A 283 3.06 4.81 -1.37
CA ILE A 283 2.92 4.55 -2.81
C ILE A 283 3.34 5.80 -3.58
N LEU A 284 4.26 5.63 -4.54
CA LEU A 284 4.76 6.75 -5.31
C LEU A 284 3.86 7.10 -6.51
N PRO A 285 3.69 8.39 -6.83
CA PRO A 285 3.09 8.80 -8.09
C PRO A 285 4.00 8.41 -9.26
N ARG A 286 3.44 8.36 -10.47
CA ARG A 286 4.17 8.08 -11.69
C ARG A 286 4.93 9.33 -12.16
N TYR A 287 6.21 9.15 -12.47
CA TYR A 287 7.09 10.19 -13.03
C TYR A 287 7.59 9.75 -14.40
N LYS A 288 7.27 10.55 -15.43
CA LYS A 288 7.71 10.31 -16.81
C LYS A 288 9.09 10.88 -17.10
N ASP A 289 9.41 11.99 -16.46
CA ASP A 289 10.68 12.69 -16.58
C ASP A 289 11.47 12.50 -15.28
N ILE A 290 12.79 12.55 -15.38
CA ILE A 290 13.69 12.39 -14.24
C ILE A 290 13.61 13.63 -13.32
N PRO A 291 13.15 13.50 -12.05
CA PRO A 291 13.04 14.66 -11.16
C PRO A 291 14.37 15.11 -10.55
N SER A 292 15.34 14.19 -10.44
CA SER A 292 16.67 14.41 -9.86
C SER A 292 17.64 13.33 -10.37
N ASP A 293 18.93 13.66 -10.46
CA ASP A 293 19.97 12.84 -11.10
C ASP A 293 20.16 11.45 -10.45
N ASP A 294 19.73 11.28 -9.20
CA ASP A 294 19.81 10.03 -8.44
C ASP A 294 18.61 9.09 -8.66
N TRP A 295 17.61 9.50 -9.44
CA TRP A 295 16.46 8.68 -9.76
C TRP A 295 16.80 7.69 -10.86
N ARG A 296 16.21 6.50 -10.77
CA ARG A 296 16.39 5.43 -11.76
C ARG A 296 15.08 5.07 -12.43
N TRP A 297 15.15 4.65 -13.68
CA TRP A 297 14.00 4.12 -14.39
C TRP A 297 13.62 2.73 -13.85
N ASN A 298 12.32 2.44 -13.75
CA ASN A 298 11.80 1.12 -13.44
C ASN A 298 10.85 0.65 -14.55
N ASP A 299 11.23 -0.40 -15.27
CA ASP A 299 10.47 -0.91 -16.42
C ASP A 299 9.10 -1.48 -16.03
N GLN A 300 9.00 -2.13 -14.88
CA GLN A 300 7.74 -2.77 -14.45
C GLN A 300 6.67 -1.72 -14.11
N ALA A 301 7.09 -0.60 -13.52
CA ALA A 301 6.22 0.51 -13.20
C ALA A 301 6.15 1.55 -14.32
N GLN A 302 7.02 1.51 -15.33
CA GLN A 302 7.21 2.55 -16.37
C GLN A 302 7.27 3.96 -15.75
N SER A 303 8.14 4.11 -14.75
CA SER A 303 8.28 5.35 -13.97
C SER A 303 9.71 5.51 -13.49
N PHE A 304 10.17 6.75 -13.41
CA PHE A 304 11.33 7.08 -12.58
C PHE A 304 10.99 6.91 -11.10
N ILE A 305 11.92 6.36 -10.32
CA ILE A 305 11.77 6.09 -8.90
C ILE A 305 13.01 6.60 -8.12
N PRO A 306 12.84 7.16 -6.92
CA PRO A 306 13.95 7.66 -6.12
C PRO A 306 14.79 6.52 -5.54
N PRO A 307 15.97 6.82 -4.97
CA PRO A 307 16.72 5.85 -4.19
C PRO A 307 15.87 5.27 -3.05
N LYS A 308 16.11 4.01 -2.72
CA LYS A 308 15.40 3.24 -1.66
C LYS A 308 13.90 2.99 -1.92
N ALA A 309 13.31 3.49 -3.01
CA ALA A 309 12.02 3.00 -3.48
C ALA A 309 12.19 1.65 -4.17
N VAL A 310 11.22 0.75 -4.01
CA VAL A 310 11.24 -0.60 -4.59
C VAL A 310 9.89 -0.88 -5.23
N TYR A 311 9.91 -1.44 -6.45
CA TYR A 311 8.72 -2.05 -7.03
C TYR A 311 8.52 -3.42 -6.40
N GLU A 312 7.38 -3.63 -5.75
CA GLU A 312 7.08 -4.91 -5.10
C GLU A 312 6.17 -5.77 -6.00
N PRO A 313 6.64 -6.91 -6.52
CA PRO A 313 5.88 -7.73 -7.48
C PRO A 313 4.54 -8.24 -6.96
N GLY A 314 4.45 -8.59 -5.67
CA GLY A 314 3.19 -9.08 -5.07
C GLY A 314 2.11 -8.00 -4.98
N LEU A 315 2.53 -6.75 -4.80
CA LEU A 315 1.65 -5.58 -4.69
C LEU A 315 1.42 -4.90 -6.04
N LYS A 316 2.34 -5.05 -6.99
CA LYS A 316 2.36 -4.36 -8.29
C LYS A 316 2.37 -2.83 -8.16
N VAL A 317 3.08 -2.31 -7.18
CA VAL A 317 3.21 -0.88 -6.90
C VAL A 317 4.64 -0.55 -6.48
N VAL A 318 5.07 0.69 -6.70
CA VAL A 318 6.33 1.21 -6.17
C VAL A 318 6.08 1.86 -4.81
N ILE A 319 6.84 1.45 -3.79
CA ILE A 319 6.73 1.97 -2.42
C ILE A 319 8.04 2.67 -2.03
N GLU A 320 7.92 3.87 -1.48
CA GLU A 320 9.05 4.63 -0.94
C GLU A 320 9.55 4.03 0.39
N LYS A 321 10.86 3.80 0.49
CA LYS A 321 11.51 3.17 1.67
C LYS A 321 10.80 1.87 2.07
N TYR A 322 10.52 1.03 1.09
CA TYR A 322 9.93 -0.28 1.30
C TYR A 322 10.78 -1.12 2.26
N HIS A 323 10.14 -1.69 3.28
CA HIS A 323 10.78 -2.67 4.16
C HIS A 323 10.39 -4.09 3.77
N HIS A 324 9.10 -4.41 3.87
CA HIS A 324 8.58 -5.75 3.57
C HIS A 324 7.05 -5.71 3.43
N THR A 325 6.47 -6.79 2.90
CA THR A 325 5.02 -7.02 2.93
C THR A 325 4.67 -7.90 4.12
N CYS A 326 3.85 -7.39 5.03
CA CYS A 326 3.50 -8.10 6.26
C CYS A 326 2.11 -8.72 6.15
N ILE A 327 2.06 -10.04 5.95
CA ILE A 327 0.81 -10.80 5.82
C ILE A 327 -0.13 -10.65 7.04
N PHE A 328 0.43 -10.46 8.25
CA PHE A 328 -0.36 -10.34 9.47
C PHE A 328 -1.04 -8.99 9.62
N THR A 329 -0.41 -7.91 9.14
CA THR A 329 -1.04 -6.57 9.10
C THR A 329 -1.90 -6.36 7.85
N GLY A 330 -1.84 -7.31 6.90
CA GLY A 330 -2.60 -7.27 5.67
C GLY A 330 -2.05 -6.33 4.59
N THR A 331 -0.92 -5.67 4.83
CA THR A 331 -0.40 -4.61 3.94
C THR A 331 1.13 -4.56 3.89
N ALA A 332 1.65 -3.66 3.07
CA ALA A 332 3.07 -3.36 2.96
C ALA A 332 3.52 -2.41 4.06
N ILE A 333 4.77 -2.53 4.49
CA ILE A 333 5.40 -1.61 5.44
C ILE A 333 6.41 -0.76 4.68
N GLY A 334 6.20 0.55 4.70
CA GLY A 334 7.03 1.54 4.00
C GLY A 334 7.04 2.88 4.74
N LYS A 335 7.60 3.91 4.11
CA LYS A 335 7.87 5.23 4.71
C LYS A 335 6.76 5.78 5.60
N ASN A 336 5.51 5.71 5.13
CA ASN A 336 4.39 6.44 5.74
C ASN A 336 3.70 5.68 6.87
N ASN A 337 3.84 4.34 6.94
CA ASN A 337 3.21 3.52 7.98
C ASN A 337 4.21 2.76 8.89
N THR A 338 5.53 2.89 8.67
CA THR A 338 6.55 2.27 9.54
C THR A 338 6.38 2.63 11.01
N PHE A 339 6.05 3.89 11.34
CA PHE A 339 5.87 4.30 12.74
C PHE A 339 4.69 3.57 13.41
N SER A 340 3.53 3.55 12.75
CA SER A 340 2.35 2.82 13.24
C SER A 340 2.64 1.32 13.40
N PHE A 341 3.40 0.74 12.47
CA PHE A 341 3.82 -0.66 12.54
C PHE A 341 4.70 -0.93 13.77
N LEU A 342 5.67 -0.06 14.05
CA LEU A 342 6.51 -0.19 15.24
C LEU A 342 5.67 -0.08 16.52
N CYS A 343 4.75 0.91 16.60
CA CYS A 343 3.82 1.02 17.73
C CYS A 343 2.98 -0.26 17.90
N PHE A 344 2.53 -0.87 16.81
CA PHE A 344 1.81 -2.14 16.84
C PHE A 344 2.67 -3.27 17.39
N VAL A 345 3.89 -3.46 16.89
CA VAL A 345 4.78 -4.54 17.36
C VAL A 345 5.06 -4.40 18.86
N TYR A 346 5.42 -3.20 19.33
CA TYR A 346 5.69 -2.98 20.75
C TYR A 346 4.45 -3.21 21.62
N SER A 347 3.30 -2.62 21.26
CA SER A 347 2.06 -2.77 22.04
C SER A 347 1.51 -4.19 21.98
N PHE A 348 1.67 -4.92 20.88
CA PHE A 348 1.32 -6.34 20.77
C PHE A 348 2.14 -7.17 21.75
N LEU A 349 3.48 -7.02 21.74
CA LEU A 349 4.36 -7.76 22.66
C LEU A 349 4.04 -7.44 24.13
N THR A 350 3.87 -6.16 24.46
CA THR A 350 3.49 -5.75 25.83
C THR A 350 2.15 -6.32 26.25
N THR A 351 1.13 -6.28 25.38
CA THR A 351 -0.20 -6.81 25.70
C THR A 351 -0.17 -8.32 25.87
N MET A 352 0.50 -9.07 24.99
CA MET A 352 0.59 -10.53 25.11
C MET A 352 1.35 -10.98 26.37
N LEU A 353 2.43 -10.27 26.75
CA LEU A 353 3.13 -10.54 28.00
C LEU A 353 2.26 -10.24 29.22
N LEU A 354 1.51 -9.13 29.20
CA LEU A 354 0.60 -8.78 30.28
C LEU A 354 -0.53 -9.81 30.41
N ASP A 355 -1.15 -10.22 29.30
CA ASP A 355 -2.16 -11.27 29.27
C ASP A 355 -1.64 -12.58 29.87
N LEU A 356 -0.42 -13.00 29.51
CA LEU A 356 0.21 -14.20 30.05
C LEU A 356 0.41 -14.10 31.57
N VAL A 357 0.96 -12.99 32.06
CA VAL A 357 1.19 -12.77 33.49
C VAL A 357 -0.13 -12.78 34.26
N LEU A 358 -1.16 -12.12 33.74
CA LEU A 358 -2.48 -12.07 34.33
C LEU A 358 -3.11 -13.46 34.45
N VAL A 359 -3.06 -14.26 33.37
CA VAL A 359 -3.61 -15.64 33.36
C VAL A 359 -2.83 -16.56 34.29
N VAL A 360 -1.50 -16.46 34.32
CA VAL A 360 -0.68 -17.29 35.23
C VAL A 360 -0.94 -16.93 36.69
N TYR A 361 -1.09 -15.64 36.99
CA TYR A 361 -1.39 -15.17 38.33
C TYR A 361 -2.81 -15.56 38.77
N SER A 362 -3.80 -15.50 37.88
CA SER A 362 -5.19 -15.83 38.20
C SER A 362 -5.43 -17.30 38.53
N ASN A 363 -4.54 -18.17 38.05
CA ASN A 363 -4.62 -19.62 38.28
C ASN A 363 -3.88 -20.06 39.55
N ARG A 364 -3.26 -19.14 40.28
CA ARG A 364 -2.67 -19.40 41.61
C ARG A 364 -3.65 -18.99 42.69
#